data_AF-A0A1G3VLA0-F1
#
_entry.id   AF-A0A1G3VLA0-F1
#
_cell.length_a   1.000
_cell.length_b   1.000
_cell.length_c   1.000
_cell.angle_alpha   90.00
_cell.angle_beta   90.00
_cell.angle_gamma   90.00
#
_symmetry.space_group_name_H-M   'P 1'
#
loop_
_entity.id
_entity.type
_entity.pdbx_description
1 polymer ?
#
loop_
_entity_poly.entity_id
_entity_poly.type
_entity_poly.pdbx_seq_one_letter_code
_entity_poly.pdbx_strand_id
1 'polypeptide(L)' 'MRQDTKNFLKELFSGGYRASAIGLSLVFAIFIGAFLGYLLDNYFETGYLFKIIGLIFGIIAGFRNVYEMGKKYQDQEKK' A
#
# COMPACT_ATOMS: atom_id res chain seq x y z
N MET A 1 14.09 -8.55 -9.30
CA MET A 1 12.64 -8.63 -8.99
C MET A 1 12.29 -9.69 -7.95
N ARG A 2 12.57 -11.00 -8.14
CA ARG A 2 12.21 -12.03 -7.13
C ARG A 2 13.09 -12.08 -5.87
N GLN A 3 14.36 -11.65 -5.94
CA GLN A 3 15.24 -11.61 -4.75
C GLN A 3 14.95 -10.38 -3.87
N ASP A 4 14.65 -9.22 -4.47
CA ASP A 4 14.38 -7.97 -3.77
C ASP A 4 13.16 -8.08 -2.86
N THR A 5 12.07 -8.68 -3.35
CA THR A 5 10.86 -8.94 -2.55
C THR A 5 11.13 -9.86 -1.36
N LYS A 6 11.99 -10.88 -1.51
CA LYS A 6 12.31 -11.82 -0.42
C LYS A 6 13.14 -11.16 0.68
N ASN A 7 14.11 -10.33 0.30
CA ASN A 7 14.90 -9.56 1.25
C ASN A 7 14.03 -8.51 1.95
N PHE A 8 13.18 -7.81 1.21
CA PHE A 8 12.21 -6.84 1.76
C PHE A 8 11.21 -7.48 2.73
N LEU A 9 10.66 -8.65 2.40
CA LEU A 9 9.81 -9.43 3.30
C LEU A 9 10.58 -9.83 4.56
N LYS A 10 11.80 -10.34 4.42
CA LYS A 10 12.63 -10.73 5.57
C LYS A 10 12.94 -9.52 6.47
N GLU A 11 13.16 -8.35 5.88
CA GLU A 11 13.44 -7.09 6.58
C GLU A 11 12.19 -6.48 7.23
N LEU A 12 11.02 -6.63 6.58
CA LEU A 12 9.70 -6.38 7.16
C LEU A 12 9.43 -7.27 8.36
N PHE A 13 9.78 -8.55 8.30
CA PHE A 13 9.51 -9.47 9.41
C PHE A 13 10.59 -9.43 10.51
N SER A 14 11.79 -8.90 10.24
CA SER A 14 12.89 -8.84 11.21
C SER A 14 12.98 -7.53 11.99
N GLY A 15 12.54 -6.39 11.43
CA GLY A 15 12.66 -5.07 12.04
C GLY A 15 11.32 -4.46 12.45
N GLY A 16 10.93 -4.57 13.73
CA GLY A 16 9.61 -4.16 14.22
C GLY A 16 9.19 -2.72 13.85
N TYR A 17 10.07 -1.73 13.97
CA TYR A 17 9.73 -0.32 13.66
C TYR A 17 9.52 -0.07 12.16
N ARG A 18 10.41 -0.61 11.30
CA ARG A 18 10.30 -0.47 9.83
C ARG A 18 9.05 -1.21 9.32
N ALA A 19 8.78 -2.38 9.89
CA ALA A 19 7.59 -3.17 9.62
C ALA A 19 6.30 -2.40 9.91
N SER A 20 6.22 -1.78 11.09
CA SER A 20 5.06 -1.00 11.49
C SER A 20 4.84 0.20 10.58
N ALA A 21 5.89 0.93 10.20
CA ALA A 21 5.76 2.07 9.29
C ALA A 21 5.22 1.67 7.91
N ILE A 22 5.69 0.55 7.36
CA ILE A 22 5.24 0.02 6.07
C ILE A 22 3.82 -0.54 6.17
N GLY A 23 3.49 -1.25 7.25
CA GLY A 23 2.14 -1.73 7.49
C GLY A 23 1.14 -0.57 7.65
N LEU A 24 1.52 0.48 8.38
CA LEU A 24 0.71 1.67 8.54
C LEU A 24 0.48 2.39 7.20
N SER A 25 1.52 2.58 6.38
CA SER A 25 1.34 3.23 5.07
C SER A 25 0.40 2.45 4.15
N LEU A 26 0.45 1.11 4.19
CA LEU A 26 -0.47 0.25 3.46
C LEU A 26 -1.92 0.42 3.96
N VAL A 27 -2.13 0.40 5.27
CA VAL A 27 -3.46 0.60 5.88
C VAL A 27 -4.00 1.99 5.53
N PHE A 28 -3.19 3.05 5.62
CA PHE A 28 -3.59 4.40 5.24
C PHE A 28 -3.97 4.49 3.76
N ALA A 29 -3.21 3.86 2.85
CA ALA A 29 -3.53 3.84 1.43
C ALA A 29 -4.87 3.14 1.15
N ILE A 30 -5.14 2.02 1.82
CA ILE A 30 -6.43 1.31 1.71
C ILE A 30 -7.56 2.17 2.27
N PHE A 31 -7.37 2.81 3.43
CA PHE A 31 -8.36 3.71 4.02
C PHE A 31 -8.72 4.87 3.09
N ILE A 32 -7.71 5.52 2.50
CA ILE A 32 -7.92 6.64 1.58
C ILE A 32 -8.61 6.16 0.29
N GLY A 33 -8.18 5.03 -0.29
CA GLY A 33 -8.79 4.46 -1.49
C GLY A 33 -10.24 4.01 -1.27
N ALA A 34 -10.52 3.38 -0.12
CA ALA A 34 -11.88 3.00 0.27
C ALA A 34 -12.76 4.21 0.56
N PHE A 35 -12.24 5.25 1.22
CA PHE A 35 -12.96 6.49 1.50
C PHE A 35 -13.31 7.24 0.21
N LEU A 36 -12.35 7.36 -0.73
CA LEU A 36 -12.60 7.92 -2.05
C LEU A 36 -13.58 7.06 -2.87
N GLY A 37 -13.46 5.74 -2.79
CA GLY A 37 -14.39 4.80 -3.42
C GLY A 37 -15.81 4.94 -2.89
N TYR A 38 -15.96 5.15 -1.58
CA TYR A 38 -17.26 5.41 -0.94
C TYR A 38 -17.86 6.74 -1.40
N LEU A 39 -17.06 7.81 -1.46
CA LEU A 39 -17.49 9.12 -1.95
C LEU A 39 -17.97 9.06 -3.40
N LEU A 40 -17.22 8.37 -4.28
CA LEU A 40 -17.60 8.19 -5.68
C LEU A 40 -18.87 7.33 -5.82
N ASP A 41 -18.99 6.24 -5.05
CA ASP A 41 -20.16 5.37 -5.07
C ASP A 41 -21.43 6.11 -4.63
N ASN A 42 -21.29 7.02 -3.67
CA ASN A 42 -22.40 7.85 -3.20
C ASN A 42 -22.80 8.94 -4.23
N TYR A 43 -21.88 9.35 -5.10
CA TYR A 43 -22.16 10.34 -6.15
C TYR A 43 -22.75 9.70 -7.42
N PHE A 44 -22.36 8.47 -7.74
CA PHE A 44 -22.81 7.75 -8.94
C PHE A 44 -24.03 6.85 -8.71
N GLU A 45 -24.47 6.64 -7.45
CA GLU A 45 -25.58 5.74 -7.06
C GLU A 45 -25.45 4.30 -7.62
N THR A 46 -24.24 3.91 -8.03
CA THR A 46 -23.92 2.61 -8.65
C THR A 46 -23.80 1.49 -7.63
N GLY A 47 -24.82 1.30 -6.80
CA GLY A 47 -25.07 0.10 -5.99
C GLY A 47 -23.87 -0.78 -5.64
N TYR A 48 -22.82 -0.24 -5.01
CA TYR A 48 -21.62 -0.92 -4.49
C TYR A 48 -20.42 -1.15 -5.44
N LEU A 49 -20.53 -0.88 -6.74
CA LEU A 49 -19.44 -1.16 -7.70
C LEU A 49 -18.23 -0.24 -7.50
N PHE A 50 -18.46 1.06 -7.25
CA PHE A 50 -17.38 2.02 -7.10
C PHE A 50 -16.62 1.85 -5.77
N LYS A 51 -17.28 1.34 -4.73
CA LYS A 51 -16.62 0.94 -3.48
C LYS A 51 -15.58 -0.16 -3.71
N ILE A 52 -15.93 -1.18 -4.50
CA ILE A 52 -15.02 -2.29 -4.82
C ILE A 52 -13.84 -1.80 -5.66
N ILE A 53 -14.10 -0.95 -6.67
CA ILE A 53 -13.04 -0.40 -7.53
C ILE A 53 -12.11 0.50 -6.70
N GLY A 54 -12.65 1.36 -5.83
CA GLY A 54 -11.86 2.21 -4.93
C GLY A 54 -11.01 1.41 -3.94
N LEU A 55 -11.53 0.29 -3.44
CA LEU A 55 -10.78 -0.64 -2.59
C LEU A 55 -9.61 -1.27 -3.37
N ILE A 56 -9.86 -1.79 -4.57
CA ILE A 56 -8.81 -2.39 -5.41
C ILE A 56 -7.76 -1.35 -5.77
N PHE A 57 -8.17 -0.13 -6.13
CA PHE A 57 -7.24 0.98 -6.38
C PHE A 57 -6.42 1.33 -5.13
N GLY A 58 -7.04 1.38 -3.96
CA GLY A 58 -6.35 1.62 -2.68
C GLY A 58 -5.30 0.55 -2.37
N ILE A 59 -5.62 -0.72 -2.60
CA ILE A 59 -4.67 -1.84 -2.44
C ILE A 59 -3.52 -1.71 -3.43
N ILE A 60 -3.80 -1.48 -4.72
CA ILE A 60 -2.76 -1.32 -5.75
C ILE A 60 -1.86 -0.13 -5.45
N ALA A 61 -2.43 1.02 -5.07
CA ALA A 61 -1.70 2.22 -4.72
C ALA A 61 -0.84 2.01 -3.47
N GLY A 62 -1.38 1.34 -2.45
CA GLY A 62 -0.65 0.98 -1.23
C GLY A 62 0.53 0.06 -1.52
N PHE A 63 0.31 -1.03 -2.26
CA PHE A 63 1.39 -1.93 -2.66
C PHE A 63 2.47 -1.23 -3.48
N ARG A 64 2.08 -0.34 -4.40
CA ARG A 64 3.02 0.42 -5.21
C ARG A 64 3.85 1.40 -4.37
N ASN A 65 3.22 2.08 -3.41
CA ASN A 65 3.89 2.99 -2.48
C ASN A 65 4.90 2.24 -1.60
N VAL A 66 4.50 1.10 -1.03
CA VAL A 66 5.35 0.23 -0.22
C VAL A 66 6.55 -0.30 -1.02
N TYR A 67 6.33 -0.73 -2.27
CA TYR A 67 7.40 -1.21 -3.14
C TYR A 67 8.42 -0.09 -3.45
N GLU A 68 7.94 1.12 -3.69
CA GLU A 68 8.78 2.28 -3.97
C GLU A 68 9.56 2.74 -2.73
N MET A 69 8.96 2.66 -1.54
CA MET A 69 9.63 2.86 -0.26
C MET A 69 10.75 1.84 -0.06
N GLY A 70 10.45 0.54 -0.23
CA GLY A 70 11.45 -0.54 -0.08
C GLY A 70 12.65 -0.36 -1.02
N LYS A 71 12.41 0.08 -2.26
CA LYS A 71 13.49 0.39 -3.21
C LYS A 71 14.33 1.60 -2.75
N LYS A 72 13.69 2.66 -2.26
CA LYS A 72 14.39 3.84 -1.74
C LYS A 72 15.24 3.54 -0.51
N TYR A 73 14.79 2.65 0.38
CA TYR A 73 15.57 2.27 1.55
C TYR A 73 16.83 1.48 1.20
N GLN A 74 16.79 0.61 0.19
CA GLN A 74 18.00 -0.11 -0.28
C GLN A 74 19.06 0.82 -0.91
N ASP A 75 18.65 1.89 -1.59
CA ASP A 75 19.58 2.88 -2.15
C ASP A 75 20.21 3.78 -1.07
N GLN A 76 19.53 3.99 0.06
CA GLN A 76 20.05 4.77 1.19
C GLN A 76 21.05 3.95 2.03
N GLU A 77 20.90 2.63 2.13
CA GLU A 77 21.84 1.78 2.88
C GLU A 77 23.16 1.52 2.12
N LYS A 78 23.26 1.97 0.86
CA LYS A 78 24.47 1.87 0.02
C LYS A 78 25.28 3.18 -0.11
N LYS A 79 24.87 4.27 0.53
CA LYS A 79 25.64 5.53 0.60
C LYS A 79 26.21 5.72 1.99
#